data_AF-A0A077LR68-F1
#
_entry.id   AF-A0A077LR68-F1
#
_cell.length_a   1.000
_cell.length_b   1.000
_cell.length_c   1.000
_cell.angle_alpha   90.00
_cell.angle_beta   90.00
_cell.angle_gamma   90.00
#
_symmetry.space_group_name_H-M   'P 1'
#
loop_
_entity.id
_entity.type
_entity.pdbx_description
1 polymer ?
#
loop_
_entity_poly.entity_id
_entity_poly.type
_entity_poly.pdbx_seq_one_letter_code
_entity_poly.pdbx_strand_id
1 'polypeptide(L)'
;MSRFIVTITPPTPNGDLHIGHIAGPFLGADVFTRVQRQRGHDCVLLSYSDDYQSYMLRKGLEQGVDPVELARRNSDRIEASLAAVNIQPDNWMRPYDNRFFRQAVSEVFAKLQQAGAIEFRDSQEAYCPDCDKWGYEAFARGLCNYCGHDSDPSQCEQCAQAPDAALMSGLYCKLCHKAPQFRSTHRAFLKLADFKAPLRDSLLGRQWRAPLNAWLRDTLEHLHDWGVTRPHDAGLDLAADGSCRVHTWFMGLAGYIAAFREYAERIGQPELFNQYWRSGQGTLVNFLGFDCVFSHCIVYPVQLAVHDELRVRQHFMPNQFLKLDGLNLSTSRNHAIWVGDLVRQACADSVRLYLASVAPEQSEGDFRLQHFQRWRQDVFLDFVPALLQAGPDQREHGWNGFNGADAGLLEALRLQWCKATELKQFSIRGMAQVLLDTIAITRTRLEAGRPVSHFAALIAVFGKALVPQTAADIVNAYALPEARLNAVVFGGPAPDYSI
;
A
#
# COMPACT_ATOMS: atom_id res chain seq x y z
N MET A 1 -20.20 -2.87 -13.11
CA MET A 1 -19.76 -2.19 -11.88
C MET A 1 -19.06 -3.22 -11.00
N SER A 2 -17.89 -2.89 -10.44
CA SER A 2 -17.08 -3.83 -9.65
C SER A 2 -16.94 -3.30 -8.23
N ARG A 3 -16.70 -4.19 -7.26
CA ARG A 3 -16.52 -3.85 -5.85
C ARG A 3 -15.08 -4.09 -5.43
N PHE A 4 -14.38 -3.04 -5.03
CA PHE A 4 -12.99 -3.10 -4.58
C PHE A 4 -12.87 -2.75 -3.10
N ILE A 5 -12.21 -3.62 -2.36
CA ILE A 5 -11.63 -3.30 -1.04
C ILE A 5 -10.16 -3.00 -1.32
N VAL A 6 -9.77 -1.74 -1.25
CA VAL A 6 -8.40 -1.31 -1.52
C VAL A 6 -7.70 -1.18 -0.17
N THR A 7 -6.59 -1.89 0.01
CA THR A 7 -5.85 -1.87 1.27
C THR A 7 -4.45 -1.33 1.08
N ILE A 8 -3.98 -0.61 2.09
CA ILE A 8 -2.58 -0.23 2.25
C ILE A 8 -2.04 -1.06 3.40
N THR A 9 -0.86 -1.65 3.22
CA THR A 9 -0.16 -2.31 4.33
C THR A 9 -0.07 -1.38 5.54
N PRO A 10 -0.55 -1.81 6.72
CA PRO A 10 -0.58 -0.98 7.91
C PRO A 10 0.86 -0.62 8.31
N PRO A 11 1.19 0.67 8.51
CA PRO A 11 2.51 1.05 8.97
C PRO A 11 2.63 0.78 10.46
N THR A 12 3.83 0.36 10.88
CA THR A 12 4.21 0.40 12.29
C THR A 12 4.27 1.85 12.77
N PRO A 13 3.57 2.25 13.84
CA PRO A 13 3.59 3.61 14.34
C PRO A 13 4.84 3.88 15.21
N ASN A 14 6.03 3.48 14.74
CA ASN A 14 7.31 3.68 15.44
C ASN A 14 8.00 5.02 15.07
N GLY A 15 7.39 5.77 14.15
CA GLY A 15 7.84 7.04 13.60
C GLY A 15 6.79 7.61 12.62
N ASP A 16 7.14 8.73 11.97
CA ASP A 16 6.28 9.36 10.96
C ASP A 16 6.44 8.71 9.57
N LEU A 17 5.72 9.17 8.55
CA LEU A 17 5.87 8.67 7.18
C LEU A 17 6.93 9.47 6.39
N HIS A 18 7.87 8.76 5.76
CA HIS A 18 8.77 9.34 4.76
C HIS A 18 8.28 9.08 3.32
N ILE A 19 8.89 9.78 2.36
CA ILE A 19 8.54 9.70 0.93
C ILE A 19 8.52 8.27 0.36
N GLY A 20 9.34 7.35 0.88
CA GLY A 20 9.32 5.94 0.46
C GLY A 20 8.00 5.23 0.77
N HIS A 21 7.39 5.50 1.92
CA HIS A 21 6.05 4.96 2.24
C HIS A 21 5.03 5.51 1.25
N ILE A 22 5.08 6.81 0.98
CA ILE A 22 4.13 7.47 0.09
C ILE A 22 4.24 6.96 -1.35
N ALA A 23 5.45 6.97 -1.93
CA ALA A 23 5.68 6.55 -3.32
C ALA A 23 5.34 5.09 -3.58
N GLY A 24 5.45 4.23 -2.55
CA GLY A 24 5.11 2.82 -2.63
C GLY A 24 3.61 2.60 -2.48
N PRO A 25 3.16 1.93 -1.40
CA PRO A 25 1.79 1.43 -1.32
C PRO A 25 0.72 2.52 -1.10
N PHE A 26 1.04 3.61 -0.40
CA PHE A 26 0.05 4.59 0.01
C PHE A 26 -0.52 5.40 -1.16
N LEU A 27 0.35 6.03 -1.97
CA LEU A 27 -0.10 6.80 -3.13
C LEU A 27 -0.71 5.89 -4.20
N GLY A 28 -0.15 4.69 -4.38
CA GLY A 28 -0.70 3.67 -5.28
C GLY A 28 -2.17 3.36 -4.99
N ALA A 29 -2.48 3.08 -3.71
CA ALA A 29 -3.84 2.76 -3.27
C ALA A 29 -4.81 3.94 -3.42
N ASP A 30 -4.39 5.16 -3.08
CA ASP A 30 -5.21 6.36 -3.22
C ASP A 30 -5.51 6.68 -4.69
N VAL A 31 -4.49 6.67 -5.56
CA VAL A 31 -4.63 6.91 -7.01
C VAL A 31 -5.53 5.83 -7.64
N PHE A 32 -5.32 4.56 -7.28
CA PHE A 32 -6.17 3.46 -7.75
C PHE A 32 -7.62 3.69 -7.33
N THR A 33 -7.86 3.98 -6.06
CA THR A 33 -9.21 4.21 -5.53
C THR A 33 -9.90 5.36 -6.26
N ARG A 34 -9.21 6.49 -6.45
CA ARG A 34 -9.74 7.67 -7.16
C ARG A 34 -10.11 7.34 -8.59
N VAL A 35 -9.24 6.67 -9.34
CA VAL A 35 -9.51 6.38 -10.76
C VAL A 35 -10.56 5.29 -10.94
N GLN A 36 -10.61 4.30 -10.04
CA GLN A 36 -11.66 3.28 -10.07
C GLN A 36 -13.04 3.86 -9.74
N ARG A 37 -13.12 4.82 -8.81
CA ARG A 37 -14.34 5.60 -8.55
C ARG A 37 -14.75 6.43 -9.77
N GLN A 38 -13.81 7.08 -10.46
CA GLN A 38 -14.09 7.79 -11.71
C GLN A 38 -14.63 6.89 -12.83
N ARG A 39 -14.18 5.62 -12.86
CA ARG A 39 -14.69 4.57 -13.76
C ARG A 39 -16.05 4.01 -13.32
N GLY A 40 -16.63 4.50 -12.23
CA GLY A 40 -17.92 4.07 -11.70
C GLY A 40 -17.86 2.73 -10.98
N HIS A 41 -16.73 2.34 -10.41
CA HIS A 41 -16.64 1.19 -9.51
C HIS A 41 -16.83 1.59 -8.04
N ASP A 42 -17.40 0.71 -7.23
CA ASP A 42 -17.56 0.93 -5.80
C ASP A 42 -16.26 0.54 -5.08
N CYS A 43 -15.59 1.51 -4.48
CA CYS A 43 -14.28 1.31 -3.85
C CYS A 43 -14.30 1.79 -2.40
N VAL A 44 -13.79 0.96 -1.50
CA VAL A 44 -13.50 1.33 -0.10
C VAL A 44 -12.01 1.18 0.12
N LEU A 45 -11.31 2.30 0.32
CA LEU A 45 -9.92 2.39 0.72
C LEU A 45 -9.81 2.34 2.23
N LEU A 46 -9.10 1.35 2.76
CA LEU A 46 -8.92 1.20 4.19
C LEU A 46 -7.48 0.80 4.55
N SER A 47 -7.11 1.12 5.77
CA SER A 47 -5.90 0.62 6.43
C SER A 47 -6.10 0.75 7.94
N TYR A 48 -5.05 0.48 8.71
CA TYR A 48 -5.04 0.62 10.15
C TYR A 48 -3.60 0.81 10.64
N SER A 49 -3.44 1.22 11.89
CA SER A 49 -2.11 1.36 12.52
C SER A 49 -1.62 0.02 13.07
N ASP A 50 -0.39 -0.41 12.79
CA ASP A 50 0.14 -1.69 13.30
C ASP A 50 0.68 -1.58 14.75
N ASP A 51 -0.24 -1.43 15.71
CA ASP A 51 0.11 -1.13 17.11
C ASP A 51 0.73 -2.32 17.87
N TYR A 52 0.50 -3.56 17.40
CA TYR A 52 0.89 -4.79 18.10
C TYR A 52 2.27 -5.33 17.69
N GLN A 53 3.05 -4.55 16.96
CA GLN A 53 4.35 -4.98 16.45
C GLN A 53 5.45 -4.88 17.52
N SER A 54 6.41 -5.81 17.55
CA SER A 54 7.45 -5.87 18.59
C SER A 54 8.37 -4.65 18.58
N TYR A 55 8.45 -3.96 17.44
CA TYR A 55 9.14 -2.68 17.30
C TYR A 55 8.57 -1.59 18.23
N MET A 56 7.27 -1.61 18.53
CA MET A 56 6.67 -0.66 19.48
C MET A 56 7.17 -0.92 20.90
N LEU A 57 7.23 -2.19 21.33
CA LEU A 57 7.80 -2.55 22.63
C LEU A 57 9.25 -2.11 22.75
N ARG A 58 10.09 -2.40 21.74
CA ARG A 58 11.49 -1.98 21.75
C ARG A 58 11.62 -0.45 21.79
N LYS A 59 10.83 0.27 20.99
CA LYS A 59 10.90 1.73 20.93
C LYS A 59 10.43 2.38 22.24
N GLY A 60 9.41 1.82 22.87
CA GLY A 60 8.96 2.22 24.21
C GLY A 60 10.07 2.06 25.25
N LEU A 61 10.76 0.91 25.24
CA LEU A 61 11.92 0.67 26.11
C LEU A 61 13.07 1.66 25.87
N GLU A 62 13.43 1.92 24.62
CA GLU A 62 14.48 2.87 24.24
C GLU A 62 14.18 4.31 24.67
N GLN A 63 12.91 4.71 24.66
CA GLN A 63 12.47 6.07 24.97
C GLN A 63 11.97 6.24 26.41
N GLY A 64 11.81 5.16 27.17
CA GLY A 64 11.20 5.20 28.50
C GLY A 64 9.72 5.62 28.48
N VAL A 65 8.98 5.24 27.43
CA VAL A 65 7.56 5.59 27.25
C VAL A 65 6.70 4.33 27.08
N ASP A 66 5.41 4.44 27.43
CA ASP A 66 4.45 3.38 27.17
C ASP A 66 4.35 3.15 25.64
N PRO A 67 4.56 1.90 25.15
CA PRO A 67 4.47 1.59 23.72
C PRO A 67 3.08 1.85 23.12
N VAL A 68 2.01 1.73 23.88
CA VAL A 68 0.63 1.97 23.40
C VAL A 68 0.39 3.47 23.21
N GLU A 69 0.85 4.29 24.15
CA GLU A 69 0.76 5.74 24.03
C GLU A 69 1.64 6.26 22.89
N LEU A 70 2.84 5.68 22.74
CA LEU A 70 3.72 5.96 21.62
C LEU A 70 3.06 5.62 20.28
N ALA A 71 2.39 4.46 20.18
CA ALA A 71 1.64 4.05 19.00
C ALA A 71 0.56 5.08 18.68
N ARG A 72 -0.34 5.38 19.62
CA ARG A 72 -1.47 6.32 19.44
C ARG A 72 -1.00 7.68 18.93
N ARG A 73 0.01 8.27 19.59
CA ARG A 73 0.58 9.56 19.20
C ARG A 73 1.17 9.53 17.78
N ASN A 74 1.86 8.46 17.42
CA ASN A 74 2.46 8.35 16.09
C ASN A 74 1.42 8.03 15.01
N SER A 75 0.35 7.28 15.33
CA SER A 75 -0.79 7.09 14.44
C SER A 75 -1.46 8.42 14.10
N ASP A 76 -1.65 9.32 15.08
CA ASP A 76 -2.18 10.68 14.83
C ASP A 76 -1.30 11.44 13.82
N ARG A 77 0.02 11.34 13.99
CA ARG A 77 0.98 11.99 13.08
C ARG A 77 0.95 11.39 11.68
N ILE A 78 0.85 10.06 11.58
CA ILE A 78 0.74 9.35 10.31
C ILE A 78 -0.52 9.80 9.57
N GLU A 79 -1.69 9.85 10.21
CA GLU A 79 -2.93 10.32 9.60
C GLU A 79 -2.83 11.78 9.14
N ALA A 80 -2.22 12.66 9.96
CA ALA A 80 -1.96 14.04 9.58
C ALA A 80 -1.01 14.15 8.36
N SER A 81 0.04 13.34 8.32
CA SER A 81 0.98 13.26 7.19
C SER A 81 0.31 12.78 5.90
N LEU A 82 -0.60 11.80 5.99
CA LEU A 82 -1.40 11.34 4.85
C LEU A 82 -2.35 12.43 4.35
N ALA A 83 -3.07 13.08 5.26
CA ALA A 83 -3.97 14.17 4.93
C ALA A 83 -3.24 15.33 4.25
N ALA A 84 -2.03 15.68 4.70
CA ALA A 84 -1.21 16.73 4.10
C ALA A 84 -0.89 16.45 2.62
N VAL A 85 -0.71 15.19 2.22
CA VAL A 85 -0.47 14.80 0.82
C VAL A 85 -1.76 14.36 0.10
N ASN A 86 -2.92 14.78 0.60
CA ASN A 86 -4.24 14.48 0.04
C ASN A 86 -4.56 12.98 -0.09
N ILE A 87 -4.06 12.17 0.85
CA ILE A 87 -4.43 10.76 0.99
C ILE A 87 -5.37 10.64 2.19
N GLN A 88 -6.60 10.20 1.94
CA GLN A 88 -7.62 10.05 2.98
C GLN A 88 -8.29 8.69 2.79
N PRO A 89 -7.88 7.66 3.55
CA PRO A 89 -8.60 6.39 3.59
C PRO A 89 -10.05 6.60 4.02
N ASP A 90 -10.97 5.81 3.49
CA ASP A 90 -12.36 5.83 3.95
C ASP A 90 -12.46 5.35 5.40
N ASN A 91 -11.56 4.45 5.81
CA ASN A 91 -11.37 4.11 7.22
C ASN A 91 -9.90 3.87 7.57
N TRP A 92 -9.48 4.44 8.69
CA TRP A 92 -8.21 4.16 9.35
C TRP A 92 -8.51 3.63 10.75
N MET A 93 -8.48 2.30 10.90
CA MET A 93 -8.82 1.68 12.17
C MET A 93 -7.63 1.76 13.15
N ARG A 94 -7.92 1.90 14.44
CA ARG A 94 -6.94 1.73 15.52
C ARG A 94 -7.18 0.39 16.19
N PRO A 95 -6.24 -0.57 16.16
CA PRO A 95 -6.50 -1.92 16.62
C PRO A 95 -6.45 -2.10 18.15
N TYR A 96 -5.69 -1.29 18.88
CA TYR A 96 -5.63 -1.39 20.34
C TYR A 96 -7.00 -1.10 20.97
N ASP A 97 -7.47 -1.96 21.87
CA ASP A 97 -8.82 -1.93 22.49
C ASP A 97 -10.01 -1.95 21.52
N ASN A 98 -9.79 -2.24 20.23
CA ASN A 98 -10.86 -2.23 19.24
C ASN A 98 -11.60 -3.57 19.19
N ARG A 99 -12.93 -3.52 19.38
CA ARG A 99 -13.80 -4.71 19.38
C ARG A 99 -13.78 -5.46 18.05
N PHE A 100 -13.79 -4.74 16.92
CA PHE A 100 -13.80 -5.36 15.60
C PHE A 100 -12.49 -6.09 15.33
N PHE A 101 -11.36 -5.48 15.73
CA PHE A 101 -10.05 -6.07 15.57
C PHE A 101 -9.93 -7.37 16.38
N ARG A 102 -10.21 -7.32 17.68
CA ARG A 102 -10.19 -8.51 18.54
C ARG A 102 -11.10 -9.61 18.00
N GLN A 103 -12.34 -9.27 17.65
CA GLN A 103 -13.30 -10.23 17.12
C GLN A 103 -12.80 -10.88 15.81
N ALA A 104 -12.31 -10.09 14.85
CA ALA A 104 -11.83 -10.62 13.59
C ALA A 104 -10.61 -11.53 13.77
N VAL A 105 -9.66 -11.17 14.65
CA VAL A 105 -8.49 -12.02 14.94
C VAL A 105 -8.93 -13.34 15.60
N SER A 106 -9.83 -13.27 16.58
CA SER A 106 -10.40 -14.47 17.21
C SER A 106 -11.13 -15.37 16.21
N GLU A 107 -11.94 -14.80 15.32
CA GLU A 107 -12.66 -15.55 14.28
C GLU A 107 -11.71 -16.26 13.31
N VAL A 108 -10.73 -15.54 12.76
CA VAL A 108 -9.75 -16.12 11.81
C VAL A 108 -8.94 -17.23 12.47
N PHE A 109 -8.41 -16.97 13.68
CA PHE A 109 -7.63 -17.97 14.42
C PHE A 109 -8.47 -19.22 14.73
N ALA A 110 -9.69 -19.05 15.25
CA ALA A 110 -10.57 -20.16 15.60
C ALA A 110 -10.96 -21.01 14.39
N LYS A 111 -11.28 -20.38 13.24
CA LYS A 111 -11.60 -21.11 12.01
C LYS A 111 -10.43 -21.97 11.52
N LEU A 112 -9.21 -21.43 11.55
CA LEU A 112 -8.01 -22.16 11.17
C LEU A 112 -7.70 -23.31 12.12
N GLN A 113 -7.87 -23.09 13.42
CA GLN A 113 -7.70 -24.14 14.44
C GLN A 113 -8.74 -25.26 14.28
N GLN A 114 -10.01 -24.92 14.11
CA GLN A 114 -11.10 -25.89 13.91
C GLN A 114 -10.91 -26.73 12.64
N ALA A 115 -10.32 -26.15 11.59
CA ALA A 115 -9.98 -26.85 10.36
C ALA A 115 -8.68 -27.69 10.45
N GLY A 116 -7.99 -27.69 11.60
CA GLY A 116 -6.71 -28.39 11.78
C GLY A 116 -5.52 -27.73 11.08
N ALA A 117 -5.67 -26.52 10.55
CA ALA A 117 -4.61 -25.77 9.89
C ALA A 117 -3.64 -25.11 10.88
N ILE A 118 -4.03 -24.98 12.15
CA ILE A 118 -3.16 -24.54 13.24
C ILE A 118 -2.86 -25.73 14.17
N GLU A 119 -1.59 -25.89 14.52
CA GLU A 119 -1.11 -26.89 15.48
C GLU A 119 -0.29 -26.22 16.58
N PHE A 120 -0.50 -26.67 17.81
CA PHE A 120 0.30 -26.27 18.96
C PHE A 120 1.43 -27.28 19.19
N ARG A 121 2.67 -26.80 19.29
CA ARG A 121 3.85 -27.63 19.57
C ARG A 121 4.94 -26.81 20.25
N ASP A 122 5.86 -27.51 20.89
CA ASP A 122 7.06 -26.88 21.45
C ASP A 122 8.07 -26.54 20.34
N SER A 123 8.68 -25.37 20.43
CA SER A 123 9.74 -24.93 19.52
C SER A 123 10.89 -24.27 20.28
N GLN A 124 12.06 -24.23 19.65
CA GLN A 124 13.25 -23.58 20.19
C GLN A 124 13.31 -22.14 19.69
N GLU A 125 13.25 -21.17 20.60
CA GLU A 125 13.31 -19.75 20.26
C GLU A 125 14.49 -19.07 20.92
N ALA A 126 15.05 -18.08 20.25
CA ALA A 126 16.13 -17.27 20.79
C ALA A 126 15.66 -16.51 22.05
N TYR A 127 16.52 -16.44 23.06
CA TYR A 127 16.28 -15.75 24.32
C TYR A 127 17.59 -15.15 24.84
N CYS A 128 17.56 -13.88 25.21
CA CYS A 128 18.68 -13.18 25.83
C CYS A 128 18.53 -13.17 27.35
N PRO A 129 19.40 -13.87 28.11
CA PRO A 129 19.33 -13.90 29.57
C PRO A 129 19.68 -12.56 30.23
N ASP A 130 20.54 -11.76 29.60
CA ASP A 130 20.98 -10.48 30.17
C ASP A 130 19.92 -9.38 30.06
N CYS A 131 19.06 -9.45 29.04
CA CYS A 131 18.00 -8.47 28.81
C CYS A 131 16.61 -8.99 29.19
N ASP A 132 16.49 -10.28 29.51
CA ASP A 132 15.20 -10.96 29.72
C ASP A 132 14.22 -10.69 28.56
N LYS A 133 14.69 -10.98 27.34
CA LYS A 133 13.91 -10.80 26.10
C LYS A 133 14.02 -12.00 25.20
N TRP A 134 12.88 -12.41 24.66
CA TRP A 134 12.81 -13.36 23.57
C TRP A 134 13.21 -12.66 22.27
N GLY A 135 14.08 -13.32 21.51
CA GLY A 135 14.66 -12.85 20.27
C GLY A 135 13.76 -13.09 19.07
N TYR A 136 12.48 -12.73 19.17
CA TYR A 136 11.64 -12.55 17.99
C TYR A 136 12.00 -11.22 17.30
N GLU A 137 11.40 -10.97 16.14
CA GLU A 137 11.37 -9.71 15.38
C GLU A 137 12.30 -8.59 15.91
N ALA A 138 11.78 -7.60 16.65
CA ALA A 138 12.52 -6.39 16.97
C ALA A 138 13.69 -6.59 17.95
N PHE A 139 13.79 -7.74 18.62
CA PHE A 139 14.74 -7.99 19.70
C PHE A 139 15.92 -8.89 19.31
N ALA A 140 15.90 -9.50 18.12
CA ALA A 140 17.05 -10.22 17.57
C ALA A 140 17.32 -9.85 16.11
N ARG A 141 18.59 -9.85 15.74
CA ARG A 141 19.06 -9.66 14.36
C ARG A 141 20.18 -10.65 14.06
N GLY A 142 20.30 -11.05 12.80
CA GLY A 142 21.33 -11.97 12.31
C GLY A 142 21.29 -12.04 10.79
N LEU A 143 22.03 -12.98 10.20
CA LEU A 143 22.02 -13.18 8.76
C LEU A 143 20.92 -14.17 8.37
N CYS A 144 20.05 -13.73 7.45
CA CYS A 144 18.94 -14.50 6.91
C CYS A 144 19.42 -15.82 6.29
N ASN A 145 18.79 -16.93 6.65
CA ASN A 145 19.11 -18.27 6.14
C ASN A 145 18.76 -18.47 4.65
N TYR A 146 18.04 -17.52 4.04
CA TYR A 146 17.70 -17.55 2.61
C TYR A 146 18.65 -16.70 1.75
N CYS A 147 18.94 -15.47 2.17
CA CYS A 147 19.70 -14.52 1.33
C CYS A 147 21.00 -13.99 1.96
N GLY A 148 21.34 -14.39 3.19
CA GLY A 148 22.56 -13.99 3.89
C GLY A 148 22.64 -12.52 4.31
N HIS A 149 21.59 -11.73 4.15
CA HIS A 149 21.55 -10.32 4.57
C HIS A 149 21.11 -10.16 6.03
N ASP A 150 21.45 -9.04 6.67
CA ASP A 150 20.95 -8.69 8.01
C ASP A 150 19.42 -8.68 8.01
N SER A 151 18.84 -9.40 8.97
CA SER A 151 17.40 -9.63 9.08
C SER A 151 17.02 -9.86 10.52
N ASP A 152 15.77 -9.53 10.86
CA ASP A 152 15.14 -10.13 12.03
C ASP A 152 14.64 -11.54 11.72
N PRO A 153 14.30 -12.36 12.74
CA PRO A 153 13.87 -13.74 12.54
C PRO A 153 12.38 -13.89 12.18
N SER A 154 11.68 -12.81 11.79
CA SER A 154 10.26 -12.87 11.48
C SER A 154 9.97 -12.67 10.00
N GLN A 155 10.51 -11.61 9.40
CA GLN A 155 10.41 -11.38 7.96
C GLN A 155 11.62 -10.60 7.46
N CYS A 156 12.29 -11.13 6.44
CA CYS A 156 13.48 -10.51 5.89
C CYS A 156 13.12 -9.33 4.99
N GLU A 157 13.56 -8.13 5.37
CA GLU A 157 13.34 -6.89 4.62
C GLU A 157 13.96 -6.94 3.20
N GLN A 158 14.98 -7.78 2.98
CA GLN A 158 15.69 -7.88 1.70
C GLN A 158 15.04 -8.88 0.72
N CYS A 159 14.78 -10.11 1.15
CA CYS A 159 14.27 -11.16 0.27
C CYS A 159 12.78 -11.48 0.51
N ALA A 160 12.14 -10.80 1.45
CA ALA A 160 10.75 -11.00 1.85
C ALA A 160 10.39 -12.41 2.34
N GLN A 161 11.36 -13.33 2.53
CA GLN A 161 11.13 -14.63 3.15
C GLN A 161 10.88 -14.49 4.66
N ALA A 162 10.25 -15.50 5.27
CA ALA A 162 10.17 -15.65 6.72
C ALA A 162 11.34 -16.54 7.22
N PRO A 163 12.39 -15.97 7.83
CA PRO A 163 13.55 -16.74 8.28
C PRO A 163 13.20 -17.68 9.42
N ASP A 164 13.95 -18.77 9.53
CA ASP A 164 13.94 -19.62 10.73
C ASP A 164 15.09 -19.17 11.65
N ALA A 165 14.76 -18.69 12.85
CA ALA A 165 15.72 -18.21 13.84
C ALA A 165 16.83 -19.24 14.14
N ALA A 166 16.51 -20.53 14.14
CA ALA A 166 17.47 -21.60 14.41
C ALA A 166 18.45 -21.85 13.25
N LEU A 167 18.08 -21.45 12.02
CA LEU A 167 18.92 -21.58 10.83
C LEU A 167 19.65 -20.29 10.46
N MET A 168 19.29 -19.16 11.07
CA MET A 168 19.99 -17.90 10.91
C MET A 168 21.39 -17.97 11.52
N SER A 169 22.36 -17.30 10.87
CA SER A 169 23.74 -17.25 11.36
C SER A 169 24.06 -15.91 12.02
N GLY A 170 24.94 -15.94 13.04
CA GLY A 170 25.36 -14.73 13.76
C GLY A 170 24.21 -14.01 14.49
N LEU A 171 23.18 -14.74 14.94
CA LEU A 171 22.06 -14.16 15.67
C LEU A 171 22.54 -13.49 16.97
N TYR A 172 22.11 -12.26 17.22
CA TYR A 172 22.45 -11.48 18.40
C TYR A 172 21.24 -10.73 18.95
N CYS A 173 21.22 -10.49 20.27
CA CYS A 173 20.22 -9.64 20.90
C CYS A 173 20.41 -8.17 20.49
N LYS A 174 19.35 -7.53 20.01
CA LYS A 174 19.42 -6.14 19.53
C LYS A 174 19.73 -5.12 20.62
N LEU A 175 19.51 -5.47 21.89
CA LEU A 175 19.71 -4.58 23.04
C LEU A 175 21.15 -4.61 23.58
N CYS A 176 21.71 -5.80 23.80
CA CYS A 176 23.03 -5.96 24.41
C CYS A 176 24.12 -6.49 23.46
N HIS A 177 23.77 -6.79 22.21
CA HIS A 177 24.67 -7.31 21.16
C HIS A 177 25.34 -8.66 21.47
N LYS A 178 24.88 -9.38 22.49
CA LYS A 178 25.36 -10.73 22.83
C LYS A 178 24.57 -11.81 22.10
N ALA A 179 25.18 -12.96 21.89
CA ALA A 179 24.51 -14.14 21.33
C ALA A 179 23.37 -14.61 22.26
N PRO A 180 22.18 -14.93 21.72
CA PRO A 180 21.09 -15.49 22.50
C PRO A 180 21.33 -16.97 22.81
N GLN A 181 20.58 -17.49 23.78
CA GLN A 181 20.41 -18.91 24.04
C GLN A 181 19.09 -19.38 23.42
N PHE A 182 19.00 -20.62 22.96
CA PHE A 182 17.74 -21.20 22.53
C PHE A 182 17.00 -21.83 23.71
N ARG A 183 15.71 -21.53 23.85
CA ARG A 183 14.83 -22.07 24.89
C ARG A 183 13.57 -22.65 24.29
N SER A 184 13.07 -23.72 24.90
CA SER A 184 11.78 -24.31 24.53
C SER A 184 10.63 -23.38 24.94
N THR A 185 9.66 -23.21 24.04
CA THR A 185 8.39 -22.54 24.34
C THR A 185 7.26 -23.15 23.51
N HIS A 186 6.05 -23.13 24.07
CA HIS A 186 4.88 -23.70 23.43
C HIS A 186 4.23 -22.67 22.50
N ARG A 187 4.08 -22.98 21.21
CA ARG A 187 3.59 -22.04 20.20
C ARG A 187 2.59 -22.70 19.26
N ALA A 188 1.72 -21.89 18.69
CA ALA A 188 0.88 -22.26 17.56
C ALA A 188 1.63 -22.03 16.23
N PHE A 189 1.49 -22.96 15.30
CA PHE A 189 2.05 -22.92 13.96
C PHE A 189 0.92 -23.09 12.93
N LEU A 190 0.92 -22.26 11.89
CA LEU A 190 0.11 -22.46 10.69
C LEU A 190 0.82 -23.48 9.79
N LYS A 191 0.13 -24.56 9.45
CA LYS A 191 0.64 -25.69 8.65
C LYS A 191 0.79 -25.34 7.17
N LEU A 192 1.56 -24.30 6.84
CA LEU A 192 1.73 -23.80 5.48
C LEU A 192 2.26 -24.85 4.50
N ALA A 193 3.00 -25.84 4.98
CA ALA A 193 3.49 -26.96 4.16
C ALA A 193 2.33 -27.71 3.46
N ASP A 194 1.19 -27.88 4.14
CA ASP A 194 0.01 -28.56 3.61
C ASP A 194 -0.69 -27.77 2.49
N PHE A 195 -0.40 -26.47 2.39
CA PHE A 195 -1.01 -25.58 1.40
C PHE A 195 -0.13 -25.29 0.18
N LYS A 196 1.04 -25.94 0.04
CA LYS A 196 1.92 -25.73 -1.13
C LYS A 196 1.21 -25.90 -2.47
N ALA A 197 0.50 -27.02 -2.65
CA ALA A 197 -0.23 -27.32 -3.89
C ALA A 197 -1.34 -26.30 -4.20
N PRO A 198 -2.31 -26.02 -3.30
CA PRO A 198 -3.36 -25.03 -3.58
C PRO A 198 -2.81 -23.61 -3.76
N LEU A 199 -1.73 -23.23 -3.08
CA LEU A 199 -1.05 -21.95 -3.32
C LEU A 199 -0.42 -21.91 -4.71
N ARG A 200 0.22 -23.00 -5.16
CA ARG A 200 0.77 -23.13 -6.51
C ARG A 200 -0.31 -22.90 -7.58
N ASP A 201 -1.45 -23.55 -7.42
CA ASP A 201 -2.56 -23.49 -8.39
C ASP A 201 -3.27 -22.12 -8.42
N SER A 202 -3.36 -21.47 -7.25
CA SER A 202 -4.00 -20.16 -7.15
C SER A 202 -3.09 -19.02 -7.59
N LEU A 203 -1.79 -19.08 -7.28
CA LEU A 203 -0.85 -17.97 -7.45
C LEU A 203 0.05 -18.09 -8.68
N LEU A 204 0.53 -19.27 -9.06
CA LEU A 204 1.42 -19.37 -10.23
C LEU A 204 0.64 -19.25 -11.55
N GLY A 205 1.31 -18.73 -12.59
CA GLY A 205 0.71 -18.55 -13.92
C GLY A 205 -0.30 -17.40 -14.02
N ARG A 206 -0.51 -16.65 -12.94
CA ARG A 206 -1.27 -15.40 -12.94
C ARG A 206 -0.39 -14.23 -13.42
N GLN A 207 -1.02 -13.16 -13.85
CA GLN A 207 -0.34 -11.92 -14.20
C GLN A 207 -0.10 -11.07 -12.96
N TRP A 208 0.98 -11.37 -12.23
CA TRP A 208 1.52 -10.49 -11.20
C TRP A 208 2.62 -9.58 -11.75
N ARG A 209 3.02 -8.57 -10.97
CA ARG A 209 4.27 -7.82 -11.22
C ARG A 209 5.47 -8.76 -11.21
N ALA A 210 6.48 -8.46 -12.03
CA ALA A 210 7.59 -9.38 -12.28
C ALA A 210 8.34 -9.84 -11.00
N PRO A 211 8.63 -8.96 -10.01
CA PRO A 211 9.30 -9.37 -8.78
C PRO A 211 8.53 -10.45 -7.99
N LEU A 212 7.20 -10.38 -7.96
CA LEU A 212 6.37 -11.35 -7.24
C LEU A 212 6.38 -12.73 -7.92
N ASN A 213 6.36 -12.77 -9.25
CA ASN A 213 6.37 -14.04 -9.99
C ASN A 213 7.63 -14.87 -9.72
N ALA A 214 8.80 -14.21 -9.68
CA ALA A 214 10.06 -14.88 -9.37
C ALA A 214 10.08 -15.37 -7.92
N TRP A 215 9.70 -14.49 -6.99
CA TRP A 215 9.67 -14.78 -5.56
C TRP A 215 8.71 -15.93 -5.19
N LEU A 216 7.52 -15.99 -5.79
CA LEU A 216 6.55 -17.06 -5.54
C LEU A 216 7.08 -18.44 -5.92
N ARG A 217 7.81 -18.55 -7.04
CA ARG A 217 8.37 -19.84 -7.47
C ARG A 217 9.38 -20.37 -6.47
N ASP A 218 10.28 -19.51 -6.00
CA ASP A 218 11.29 -19.86 -4.99
C ASP A 218 10.66 -20.22 -3.65
N THR A 219 9.77 -19.35 -3.15
CA THR A 219 9.13 -19.50 -1.83
C THR A 219 8.34 -20.80 -1.71
N LEU A 220 7.57 -21.17 -2.75
CA LEU A 220 6.71 -22.35 -2.68
C LEU A 220 7.49 -23.67 -2.61
N GLU A 221 8.74 -23.71 -3.10
CA GLU A 221 9.60 -24.90 -2.97
C GLU A 221 10.07 -25.07 -1.51
N HIS A 222 10.32 -23.96 -0.80
CA HIS A 222 10.87 -23.94 0.57
C HIS A 222 9.87 -23.57 1.67
N LEU A 223 8.57 -23.56 1.35
CA LEU A 223 7.52 -23.20 2.31
C LEU A 223 7.43 -24.22 3.45
N HIS A 224 7.43 -23.73 4.68
CA HIS A 224 7.40 -24.52 5.91
C HIS A 224 6.38 -23.92 6.89
N ASP A 225 6.00 -24.69 7.91
CA ASP A 225 5.06 -24.24 8.92
C ASP A 225 5.56 -22.97 9.62
N TRP A 226 4.66 -22.03 9.85
CA TRP A 226 5.02 -20.71 10.34
C TRP A 226 4.41 -20.44 11.70
N GLY A 227 5.23 -20.07 12.67
CA GLY A 227 4.79 -19.85 14.05
C GLY A 227 3.97 -18.58 14.18
N VAL A 228 2.68 -18.70 14.53
CA VAL A 228 1.69 -17.60 14.54
C VAL A 228 1.53 -16.93 15.91
N THR A 229 2.02 -17.56 16.98
CA THR A 229 2.05 -16.96 18.32
C THR A 229 3.48 -16.59 18.74
N ARG A 230 3.63 -15.55 19.55
CA ARG A 230 4.90 -15.13 20.17
C ARG A 230 4.71 -14.93 21.68
N PRO A 231 4.79 -16.02 22.48
CA PRO A 231 4.74 -15.91 23.94
C PRO A 231 5.76 -14.90 24.46
N HIS A 232 5.37 -14.08 25.44
CA HIS A 232 6.21 -13.07 26.10
C HIS A 232 6.68 -11.88 25.22
N ASP A 233 6.14 -11.70 24.02
CA ASP A 233 6.49 -10.58 23.12
C ASP A 233 5.27 -9.68 22.83
N ALA A 234 5.30 -8.86 21.78
CA ALA A 234 4.15 -8.12 21.30
C ALA A 234 3.14 -9.02 20.55
N GLY A 235 1.87 -8.68 20.66
CA GLY A 235 0.78 -9.39 20.00
C GLY A 235 -0.55 -9.21 20.73
N LEU A 236 -1.61 -9.79 20.17
CA LEU A 236 -2.92 -9.84 20.79
C LEU A 236 -3.09 -11.16 21.54
N ASP A 237 -3.35 -11.08 22.84
CA ASP A 237 -3.70 -12.26 23.65
C ASP A 237 -5.15 -12.70 23.38
N LEU A 238 -5.31 -13.90 22.83
CA LEU A 238 -6.60 -14.55 22.63
C LEU A 238 -7.02 -15.42 23.82
N ALA A 239 -6.06 -15.82 24.65
CA ALA A 239 -6.29 -16.54 25.90
C ALA A 239 -5.94 -15.64 27.09
N ALA A 240 -6.78 -15.66 28.14
CA ALA A 240 -6.63 -14.78 29.30
C ALA A 240 -5.33 -15.03 30.08
N ASP A 241 -4.75 -16.23 29.97
CA ASP A 241 -3.48 -16.62 30.59
C ASP A 241 -2.24 -16.24 29.75
N GLY A 242 -2.43 -15.61 28.57
CA GLY A 242 -1.35 -15.23 27.66
C GLY A 242 -0.73 -16.39 26.87
N SER A 243 -1.31 -17.60 26.94
CA SER A 243 -0.81 -18.78 26.21
C SER A 243 -0.97 -18.69 24.69
N CYS A 244 -1.84 -17.78 24.21
CA CYS A 244 -2.14 -17.60 22.79
C CYS A 244 -1.97 -16.13 22.38
N ARG A 245 -0.73 -15.64 22.43
CA ARG A 245 -0.35 -14.30 21.97
C ARG A 245 -0.08 -14.28 20.47
N VAL A 246 -1.04 -13.86 19.65
CA VAL A 246 -0.94 -13.87 18.19
C VAL A 246 -0.18 -12.63 17.70
N HIS A 247 0.81 -12.81 16.83
CA HIS A 247 1.64 -11.68 16.36
C HIS A 247 1.08 -11.01 15.10
N THR A 248 1.53 -9.77 14.85
CA THR A 248 0.88 -8.89 13.87
C THR A 248 0.85 -9.41 12.43
N TRP A 249 1.94 -9.99 11.93
CA TRP A 249 1.98 -10.50 10.56
C TRP A 249 0.91 -11.55 10.24
N PHE A 250 0.45 -12.32 11.24
CA PHE A 250 -0.69 -13.23 11.08
C PHE A 250 -2.04 -12.48 11.15
N MET A 251 -2.14 -11.47 12.00
CA MET A 251 -3.37 -10.71 12.25
C MET A 251 -3.78 -9.79 11.10
N GLY A 252 -2.93 -9.55 10.10
CA GLY A 252 -3.18 -8.44 9.19
C GLY A 252 -4.40 -8.56 8.28
N LEU A 253 -4.76 -9.77 7.81
CA LEU A 253 -6.03 -9.98 7.12
C LEU A 253 -7.23 -9.67 8.03
N ALA A 254 -7.17 -10.12 9.29
CA ALA A 254 -8.20 -9.82 10.28
C ALA A 254 -8.29 -8.30 10.55
N GLY A 255 -7.17 -7.58 10.50
CA GLY A 255 -7.14 -6.12 10.54
C GLY A 255 -7.94 -5.47 9.42
N TYR A 256 -7.79 -5.93 8.17
CA TYR A 256 -8.58 -5.42 7.05
C TYR A 256 -10.07 -5.79 7.14
N ILE A 257 -10.39 -6.99 7.62
CA ILE A 257 -11.77 -7.43 7.89
C ILE A 257 -12.41 -6.51 8.94
N ALA A 258 -11.69 -6.25 10.04
CA ALA A 258 -12.14 -5.39 11.13
C ALA A 258 -12.34 -3.95 10.67
N ALA A 259 -11.36 -3.38 9.95
CA ALA A 259 -11.44 -2.03 9.42
C ALA A 259 -12.62 -1.86 8.44
N PHE A 260 -12.95 -2.89 7.66
CA PHE A 260 -14.13 -2.85 6.79
C PHE A 260 -15.45 -2.93 7.59
N ARG A 261 -15.52 -3.80 8.61
CA ARG A 261 -16.71 -3.92 9.47
C ARG A 261 -16.99 -2.62 10.22
N GLU A 262 -15.95 -2.01 10.77
CA GLU A 262 -16.03 -0.70 11.44
C GLU A 262 -16.50 0.39 10.46
N TYR A 263 -15.93 0.43 9.26
CA TYR A 263 -16.38 1.34 8.20
C TYR A 263 -17.87 1.18 7.89
N ALA A 264 -18.29 -0.05 7.62
CA ALA A 264 -19.65 -0.39 7.23
C ALA A 264 -20.66 -0.05 8.33
N GLU A 265 -20.33 -0.33 9.60
CA GLU A 265 -21.16 0.07 10.73
C GLU A 265 -21.23 1.60 10.89
N ARG A 266 -20.09 2.30 10.77
CA ARG A 266 -20.03 3.76 10.91
C ARG A 266 -20.91 4.49 9.90
N ILE A 267 -21.05 3.96 8.67
CA ILE A 267 -21.93 4.54 7.65
C ILE A 267 -23.37 3.99 7.68
N GLY A 268 -23.71 3.14 8.66
CA GLY A 268 -25.04 2.56 8.82
C GLY A 268 -25.40 1.49 7.78
N GLN A 269 -24.41 0.85 7.15
CA GLN A 269 -24.59 -0.16 6.09
C GLN A 269 -23.79 -1.45 6.38
N PRO A 270 -24.02 -2.13 7.52
CA PRO A 270 -23.28 -3.35 7.89
C PRO A 270 -23.41 -4.50 6.88
N GLU A 271 -24.49 -4.53 6.09
CA GLU A 271 -24.73 -5.50 5.03
C GLU A 271 -23.71 -5.44 3.88
N LEU A 272 -22.99 -4.32 3.73
CA LEU A 272 -21.88 -4.21 2.76
C LEU A 272 -20.81 -5.27 3.02
N PHE A 273 -20.59 -5.71 4.27
CA PHE A 273 -19.63 -6.76 4.55
C PHE A 273 -19.94 -8.04 3.77
N ASN A 274 -21.21 -8.44 3.71
CA ASN A 274 -21.61 -9.62 2.93
C ASN A 274 -21.40 -9.39 1.43
N GLN A 275 -21.72 -8.20 0.93
CA GLN A 275 -21.58 -7.86 -0.49
C GLN A 275 -20.13 -7.86 -0.96
N TYR A 276 -19.20 -7.41 -0.12
CA TYR A 276 -17.78 -7.31 -0.46
C TYR A 276 -16.98 -8.57 -0.09
N TRP A 277 -17.14 -9.10 1.13
CA TRP A 277 -16.28 -10.18 1.65
C TRP A 277 -16.83 -11.58 1.43
N ARG A 278 -18.16 -11.77 1.40
CA ARG A 278 -18.77 -13.12 1.35
C ARG A 278 -19.37 -13.50 -0.01
N SER A 279 -19.77 -12.53 -0.82
CA SER A 279 -20.55 -12.77 -2.05
C SER A 279 -19.76 -13.39 -3.22
N GLY A 280 -18.43 -13.36 -3.19
CA GLY A 280 -17.60 -13.66 -4.37
C GLY A 280 -17.42 -12.48 -5.35
N GLN A 281 -18.15 -11.38 -5.15
CA GLN A 281 -18.13 -10.22 -6.05
C GLN A 281 -17.07 -9.18 -5.69
N GLY A 282 -16.64 -9.13 -4.42
CA GLY A 282 -15.58 -8.22 -4.00
C GLY A 282 -14.19 -8.70 -4.41
N THR A 283 -13.32 -7.73 -4.69
CA THR A 283 -11.89 -7.93 -4.88
C THR A 283 -11.11 -7.13 -3.85
N LEU A 284 -10.31 -7.81 -3.04
CA LEU A 284 -9.33 -7.25 -2.12
C LEU A 284 -8.05 -6.93 -2.92
N VAL A 285 -7.78 -5.65 -3.13
CA VAL A 285 -6.60 -5.14 -3.86
C VAL A 285 -5.60 -4.63 -2.83
N ASN A 286 -4.54 -5.40 -2.59
CA ASN A 286 -3.55 -5.11 -1.57
C ASN A 286 -2.37 -4.34 -2.16
N PHE A 287 -2.17 -3.09 -1.72
CA PHE A 287 -0.96 -2.32 -1.98
C PHE A 287 0.02 -2.52 -0.84
N LEU A 288 1.22 -3.01 -1.15
CA LEU A 288 2.21 -3.42 -0.17
C LEU A 288 3.65 -3.12 -0.57
N GLY A 289 4.52 -3.00 0.42
CA GLY A 289 5.97 -3.10 0.23
C GLY A 289 6.39 -4.54 -0.07
N PHE A 290 7.53 -4.70 -0.75
CA PHE A 290 8.01 -6.04 -1.12
C PHE A 290 8.36 -6.90 0.09
N ASP A 291 8.87 -6.30 1.17
CA ASP A 291 9.11 -6.93 2.48
C ASP A 291 7.86 -7.57 3.11
N CYS A 292 6.67 -7.13 2.73
CA CYS A 292 5.39 -7.62 3.26
C CYS A 292 4.77 -8.75 2.42
N VAL A 293 5.46 -9.22 1.38
CA VAL A 293 4.93 -10.19 0.42
C VAL A 293 4.62 -11.55 1.06
N PHE A 294 5.41 -12.04 2.01
CA PHE A 294 5.14 -13.34 2.64
C PHE A 294 3.79 -13.39 3.36
N SER A 295 3.51 -12.42 4.24
CA SER A 295 2.22 -12.36 4.92
C SER A 295 1.05 -12.20 3.93
N HIS A 296 1.17 -11.31 2.96
CA HIS A 296 0.06 -11.00 2.05
C HIS A 296 -0.17 -12.05 0.98
N CYS A 297 0.89 -12.61 0.40
CA CYS A 297 0.82 -13.50 -0.77
C CYS A 297 0.92 -14.98 -0.41
N ILE A 298 1.24 -15.34 0.84
CA ILE A 298 1.23 -16.74 1.31
C ILE A 298 0.22 -16.92 2.43
N VAL A 299 0.39 -16.19 3.54
CA VAL A 299 -0.41 -16.41 4.75
C VAL A 299 -1.88 -16.05 4.51
N TYR A 300 -2.20 -14.87 3.98
CA TYR A 300 -3.59 -14.45 3.80
C TYR A 300 -4.37 -15.33 2.80
N PRO A 301 -3.80 -15.78 1.66
CA PRO A 301 -4.46 -16.78 0.82
C PRO A 301 -4.80 -18.07 1.56
N VAL A 302 -3.91 -18.58 2.43
CA VAL A 302 -4.21 -19.76 3.26
C VAL A 302 -5.35 -19.48 4.23
N GLN A 303 -5.32 -18.32 4.90
CA GLN A 303 -6.39 -17.91 5.82
C GLN A 303 -7.75 -17.84 5.11
N LEU A 304 -7.82 -17.26 3.90
CA LEU A 304 -9.05 -17.19 3.11
C LEU A 304 -9.46 -18.56 2.54
N ALA A 305 -8.52 -19.40 2.13
CA ALA A 305 -8.81 -20.74 1.61
C ALA A 305 -9.47 -21.63 2.67
N VAL A 306 -9.06 -21.49 3.94
CA VAL A 306 -9.66 -22.22 5.07
C VAL A 306 -10.95 -21.56 5.55
N HIS A 307 -11.03 -20.22 5.53
CA HIS A 307 -12.23 -19.49 5.93
C HIS A 307 -13.24 -19.37 4.76
N ASP A 308 -13.85 -20.49 4.38
CA ASP A 308 -14.75 -20.68 3.24
C ASP A 308 -15.94 -19.70 3.10
N GLU A 309 -16.39 -19.09 4.20
CA GLU A 309 -17.39 -18.01 4.19
C GLU A 309 -16.87 -16.71 3.53
N LEU A 310 -15.56 -16.46 3.51
CA LEU A 310 -14.92 -15.27 2.98
C LEU A 310 -14.47 -15.50 1.52
N ARG A 311 -15.40 -15.32 0.59
CA ARG A 311 -15.19 -15.58 -0.85
C ARG A 311 -14.58 -14.41 -1.61
N VAL A 312 -13.92 -13.48 -0.93
CA VAL A 312 -13.29 -12.31 -1.57
C VAL A 312 -12.15 -12.74 -2.49
N ARG A 313 -12.07 -12.14 -3.69
CA ARG A 313 -10.94 -12.36 -4.61
C ARG A 313 -9.73 -11.54 -4.17
N GLN A 314 -8.52 -12.05 -4.31
CA GLN A 314 -7.30 -11.31 -3.98
C GLN A 314 -6.58 -10.79 -5.23
N HIS A 315 -6.02 -9.60 -5.11
CA HIS A 315 -5.08 -9.02 -6.06
C HIS A 315 -3.94 -8.32 -5.29
N PHE A 316 -2.71 -8.47 -5.76
CA PHE A 316 -1.52 -7.98 -5.06
C PHE A 316 -0.76 -6.97 -5.91
N MET A 317 -0.45 -5.82 -5.32
CA MET A 317 0.28 -4.71 -5.91
C MET A 317 1.55 -4.42 -5.10
N PRO A 318 2.56 -5.32 -5.12
CA PRO A 318 3.80 -5.08 -4.40
C PRO A 318 4.63 -3.99 -5.10
N ASN A 319 5.26 -3.14 -4.32
CA ASN A 319 6.24 -2.16 -4.76
C ASN A 319 7.62 -2.48 -4.17
N GLN A 320 8.66 -2.21 -4.94
CA GLN A 320 10.04 -2.17 -4.49
C GLN A 320 10.29 -0.92 -3.63
N PHE A 321 11.53 -0.74 -3.18
CA PHE A 321 11.91 0.39 -2.34
C PHE A 321 12.24 1.66 -3.15
N LEU A 322 12.01 2.82 -2.54
CA LEU A 322 12.43 4.12 -3.06
C LEU A 322 13.77 4.52 -2.42
N LYS A 323 14.72 4.95 -3.26
CA LYS A 323 15.98 5.55 -2.85
C LYS A 323 15.88 7.07 -2.77
N LEU A 324 16.77 7.66 -1.99
CA LEU A 324 16.98 9.10 -1.89
C LEU A 324 18.41 9.42 -2.30
N ASP A 325 18.55 10.12 -3.43
CA ASP A 325 19.82 10.47 -4.05
C ASP A 325 20.75 9.25 -4.22
N GLY A 326 20.18 8.14 -4.70
CA GLY A 326 20.88 6.88 -4.95
C GLY A 326 21.13 5.99 -3.74
N LEU A 327 20.77 6.44 -2.52
CA LEU A 327 20.96 5.69 -1.28
C LEU A 327 19.64 5.20 -0.69
N ASN A 328 19.67 4.07 0.02
CA ASN A 328 18.50 3.58 0.75
C ASN A 328 18.10 4.57 1.85
N LEU A 329 16.79 4.86 1.92
CA LEU A 329 16.19 5.63 3.00
C LEU A 329 16.52 4.97 4.35
N SER A 330 16.86 5.78 5.35
CA SER A 330 17.20 5.29 6.67
C SER A 330 16.85 6.32 7.74
N THR A 331 15.88 5.96 8.57
CA THR A 331 15.47 6.77 9.73
C THR A 331 16.56 6.81 10.80
N SER A 332 17.29 5.70 11.01
CA SER A 332 18.40 5.62 11.97
C SER A 332 19.62 6.46 11.58
N ARG A 333 19.90 6.62 10.28
CA ARG A 333 20.95 7.51 9.76
C ARG A 333 20.47 8.93 9.48
N ASN A 334 19.22 9.24 9.81
CA ASN A 334 18.56 10.51 9.46
C ASN A 334 18.67 10.86 7.96
N HIS A 335 18.71 9.84 7.10
CA HIS A 335 18.74 9.95 5.64
C HIS A 335 17.36 9.62 5.08
N ALA A 336 16.40 10.52 5.32
CA ALA A 336 15.04 10.40 4.84
C ALA A 336 14.39 11.79 4.70
N ILE A 337 13.42 11.91 3.79
CA ILE A 337 12.55 13.09 3.70
C ILE A 337 11.18 12.69 4.24
N TRP A 338 10.77 13.31 5.35
CA TRP A 338 9.43 13.14 5.90
C TRP A 338 8.40 13.83 5.02
N VAL A 339 7.27 13.19 4.74
CA VAL A 339 6.29 13.72 3.78
C VAL A 339 5.70 15.04 4.26
N GLY A 340 5.40 15.15 5.57
CA GLY A 340 4.88 16.38 6.16
C GLY A 340 5.83 17.56 5.98
N ASP A 341 7.15 17.32 6.03
CA ASP A 341 8.16 18.36 5.86
C ASP A 341 8.28 18.82 4.41
N LEU A 342 8.17 17.87 3.46
CA LEU A 342 8.20 18.15 2.03
C LEU A 342 6.97 18.97 1.60
N VAL A 343 5.78 18.61 2.08
CA VAL A 343 4.53 19.30 1.73
C VAL A 343 4.45 20.71 2.32
N ARG A 344 5.15 21.01 3.41
CA ARG A 344 5.25 22.40 3.90
C ARG A 344 6.00 23.33 2.95
N GLN A 345 6.84 22.77 2.07
CA GLN A 345 7.66 23.52 1.12
C GLN A 345 7.15 23.40 -0.33
N ALA A 346 6.29 22.43 -0.61
CA ALA A 346 5.77 22.13 -1.94
C ALA A 346 4.28 21.76 -1.88
N CYS A 347 3.49 22.16 -2.87
CA CYS A 347 2.08 21.78 -2.89
C CYS A 347 1.92 20.25 -3.01
N ALA A 348 0.88 19.70 -2.37
CA ALA A 348 0.62 18.26 -2.32
C ALA A 348 0.61 17.63 -3.73
N ASP A 349 -0.01 18.28 -4.70
CA ASP A 349 -0.09 17.82 -6.09
C ASP A 349 1.29 17.63 -6.74
N SER A 350 2.23 18.55 -6.50
CA SER A 350 3.61 18.40 -7.01
C SER A 350 4.31 17.19 -6.40
N VAL A 351 4.13 16.97 -5.09
CA VAL A 351 4.69 15.81 -4.40
C VAL A 351 4.08 14.51 -4.94
N ARG A 352 2.76 14.46 -5.05
CA ARG A 352 2.02 13.29 -5.56
C ARG A 352 2.46 12.92 -6.98
N LEU A 353 2.44 13.88 -7.92
CA LEU A 353 2.79 13.60 -9.31
C LEU A 353 4.26 13.18 -9.47
N TYR A 354 5.17 13.80 -8.73
CA TYR A 354 6.57 13.39 -8.78
C TYR A 354 6.79 12.01 -8.20
N LEU A 355 6.23 11.70 -7.02
CA LEU A 355 6.36 10.38 -6.42
C LEU A 355 5.71 9.28 -7.28
N ALA A 356 4.61 9.59 -7.98
CA ALA A 356 4.01 8.68 -8.94
C ALA A 356 4.94 8.41 -10.14
N SER A 357 5.64 9.43 -10.66
CA SER A 357 6.55 9.26 -11.82
C SER A 357 7.82 8.46 -11.50
N VAL A 358 8.24 8.45 -10.23
CA VAL A 358 9.36 7.64 -9.73
C VAL A 358 8.92 6.43 -8.90
N ALA A 359 7.64 6.05 -8.98
CA ALA A 359 7.09 4.98 -8.16
C ALA A 359 7.82 3.64 -8.41
N PRO A 360 8.24 2.93 -7.36
CA PRO A 360 9.06 1.73 -7.46
C PRO A 360 8.23 0.47 -7.77
N GLU A 361 7.50 0.44 -8.88
CA GLU A 361 6.52 -0.64 -9.15
C GLU A 361 7.16 -1.98 -9.57
N GLN A 362 8.14 -1.92 -10.48
CA GLN A 362 8.81 -3.11 -11.05
C GLN A 362 10.26 -3.23 -10.59
N SER A 363 10.89 -2.11 -10.27
CA SER A 363 12.26 -1.97 -9.81
C SER A 363 12.32 -0.86 -8.77
N GLU A 364 13.43 -0.73 -8.08
CA GLU A 364 13.67 0.41 -7.21
C GLU A 364 13.52 1.73 -7.97
N GLY A 365 12.97 2.74 -7.28
CA GLY A 365 12.87 4.12 -7.74
C GLY A 365 13.91 4.99 -7.05
N ASP A 366 14.17 6.18 -7.59
CA ASP A 366 15.12 7.13 -6.99
C ASP A 366 14.52 8.53 -6.97
N PHE A 367 14.28 9.04 -5.77
CA PHE A 367 13.89 10.42 -5.56
C PHE A 367 15.14 11.29 -5.45
N ARG A 368 15.25 12.29 -6.34
CA ARG A 368 16.34 13.26 -6.32
C ARG A 368 15.80 14.64 -6.03
N LEU A 369 16.18 15.20 -4.88
CA LEU A 369 15.58 16.45 -4.39
C LEU A 369 15.80 17.62 -5.36
N GLN A 370 17.01 17.74 -5.93
CA GLN A 370 17.29 18.80 -6.90
C GLN A 370 16.48 18.66 -8.19
N HIS A 371 16.24 17.42 -8.65
CA HIS A 371 15.42 17.19 -9.83
C HIS A 371 13.96 17.52 -9.55
N PHE A 372 13.44 17.11 -8.39
CA PHE A 372 12.10 17.48 -7.93
C PHE A 372 11.92 19.01 -7.90
N GLN A 373 12.86 19.75 -7.32
CA GLN A 373 12.76 21.21 -7.21
C GLN A 373 12.72 21.90 -8.59
N ARG A 374 13.60 21.50 -9.52
CA ARG A 374 13.62 22.04 -10.89
C ARG A 374 12.33 21.71 -11.64
N TRP A 375 11.93 20.44 -11.65
CA TRP A 375 10.70 19.99 -12.28
C TRP A 375 9.46 20.70 -11.69
N ARG A 376 9.44 20.93 -10.38
CA ARG A 376 8.34 21.63 -9.71
C ARG A 376 8.27 23.09 -10.12
N GLN A 377 9.41 23.78 -10.24
CA GLN A 377 9.45 25.15 -10.77
C GLN A 377 8.80 25.18 -12.15
N ASP A 378 9.29 24.33 -13.05
CA ASP A 378 8.82 24.26 -14.42
C ASP A 378 7.31 23.96 -14.52
N VAL A 379 6.84 22.91 -13.84
CA VAL A 379 5.46 22.43 -14.01
C VAL A 379 4.47 23.24 -13.17
N PHE A 380 4.74 23.41 -11.89
CA PHE A 380 3.74 23.93 -10.94
C PHE A 380 3.84 25.43 -10.68
N LEU A 381 5.03 26.03 -10.86
CA LEU A 381 5.20 27.47 -10.63
C LEU A 381 5.17 28.27 -11.94
N ASP A 382 5.54 27.67 -13.07
CA ASP A 382 5.52 28.37 -14.36
C ASP A 382 4.34 27.90 -15.24
N PHE A 383 4.26 26.61 -15.57
CA PHE A 383 3.25 26.11 -16.53
C PHE A 383 1.82 26.15 -16.00
N VAL A 384 1.55 25.62 -14.80
CA VAL A 384 0.17 25.55 -14.26
C VAL A 384 -0.47 26.95 -14.17
N PRO A 385 0.19 27.98 -13.60
CA PRO A 385 -0.38 29.33 -13.58
C PRO A 385 -0.66 29.89 -14.99
N ALA A 386 0.26 29.69 -15.94
CA ALA A 386 0.06 30.14 -17.32
C ALA A 386 -1.13 29.43 -17.99
N LEU A 387 -1.30 28.13 -17.77
CA LEU A 387 -2.44 27.37 -18.27
C LEU A 387 -3.76 27.89 -17.69
N LEU A 388 -3.82 28.13 -16.38
CA LEU A 388 -5.01 28.66 -15.71
C LEU A 388 -5.38 30.06 -16.21
N GLN A 389 -4.38 30.92 -16.42
CA GLN A 389 -4.58 32.28 -16.97
C GLN A 389 -5.12 32.26 -18.41
N ALA A 390 -4.71 31.30 -19.22
CA ALA A 390 -5.21 31.15 -20.60
C ALA A 390 -6.65 30.60 -20.67
N GLY A 391 -7.18 30.03 -19.57
CA GLY A 391 -8.49 29.39 -19.53
C GLY A 391 -9.65 30.25 -20.04
N PRO A 392 -9.87 31.47 -19.51
CA PRO A 392 -10.97 32.35 -19.92
C PRO A 392 -11.04 32.63 -21.42
N ASP A 393 -9.91 32.94 -22.05
CA ASP A 393 -9.84 33.29 -23.47
C ASP A 393 -10.08 32.08 -24.39
N GLN A 394 -9.89 30.87 -23.86
CA GLN A 394 -10.07 29.62 -24.59
C GLN A 394 -11.51 29.06 -24.50
N ARG A 395 -12.40 29.70 -23.73
CA ARG A 395 -13.79 29.22 -23.51
C ARG A 395 -14.64 29.25 -24.79
N GLU A 396 -14.41 30.22 -25.68
CA GLU A 396 -15.10 30.29 -26.98
C GLU A 396 -14.74 29.10 -27.90
N HIS A 397 -13.55 28.53 -27.71
CA HIS A 397 -13.08 27.31 -28.37
C HIS A 397 -13.09 26.11 -27.39
N GLY A 398 -14.09 26.08 -26.50
CA GLY A 398 -14.21 25.15 -25.40
C GLY A 398 -14.18 23.68 -25.82
N TRP A 399 -13.92 22.79 -24.85
CA TRP A 399 -13.87 21.36 -25.10
C TRP A 399 -15.19 20.86 -25.70
N ASN A 400 -15.11 20.22 -26.86
CA ASN A 400 -16.26 19.73 -27.64
C ASN A 400 -16.14 18.24 -28.04
N GLY A 401 -15.22 17.50 -27.43
CA GLY A 401 -14.93 16.09 -27.75
C GLY A 401 -13.51 15.90 -28.29
N PHE A 402 -13.23 14.69 -28.80
CA PHE A 402 -11.96 14.36 -29.47
C PHE A 402 -12.12 14.51 -30.97
N ASN A 403 -12.04 15.74 -31.46
CA ASN A 403 -12.23 16.07 -32.87
C ASN A 403 -11.14 17.01 -33.38
N GLY A 404 -11.17 17.32 -34.67
CA GLY A 404 -10.21 18.19 -35.32
C GLY A 404 -8.84 17.55 -35.55
N ALA A 405 -7.83 18.38 -35.82
CA ALA A 405 -6.50 17.93 -36.24
C ALA A 405 -5.75 17.11 -35.17
N ASP A 406 -6.10 17.27 -33.89
CA ASP A 406 -5.44 16.61 -32.76
C ASP A 406 -6.17 15.33 -32.28
N ALA A 407 -7.29 14.94 -32.91
CA ALA A 407 -8.15 13.85 -32.45
C ALA A 407 -7.39 12.52 -32.23
N GLY A 408 -6.51 12.14 -33.17
CA GLY A 408 -5.72 10.92 -33.06
C GLY A 408 -4.74 10.93 -31.88
N LEU A 409 -4.15 12.08 -31.57
CA LEU A 409 -3.25 12.24 -30.42
C LEU A 409 -4.00 12.19 -29.08
N LEU A 410 -5.15 12.88 -29.01
CA LEU A 410 -6.02 12.83 -27.83
C LEU A 410 -6.50 11.40 -27.54
N GLU A 411 -6.87 10.65 -28.57
CA GLU A 411 -7.30 9.26 -28.46
C GLU A 411 -6.14 8.34 -28.02
N ALA A 412 -4.93 8.55 -28.56
CA ALA A 412 -3.75 7.80 -28.13
C ALA A 412 -3.45 8.01 -26.63
N LEU A 413 -3.46 9.27 -26.16
CA LEU A 413 -3.28 9.60 -24.74
C LEU A 413 -4.38 8.96 -23.87
N ARG A 414 -5.64 9.02 -24.32
CA ARG A 414 -6.77 8.39 -23.63
C ARG A 414 -6.59 6.88 -23.50
N LEU A 415 -6.24 6.19 -24.58
CA LEU A 415 -6.05 4.74 -24.57
C LEU A 415 -4.91 4.32 -23.64
N GLN A 416 -3.79 5.06 -23.66
CA GLN A 416 -2.67 4.81 -22.75
C GLN A 416 -3.07 5.03 -21.29
N TRP A 417 -3.80 6.11 -20.99
CA TRP A 417 -4.34 6.37 -19.67
C TRP A 417 -5.28 5.24 -19.21
N CYS A 418 -6.29 4.89 -20.02
CA CYS A 418 -7.24 3.84 -19.69
C CYS A 418 -6.54 2.52 -19.39
N LYS A 419 -5.56 2.12 -20.20
CA LYS A 419 -4.75 0.92 -20.01
C LYS A 419 -4.05 0.93 -18.64
N ALA A 420 -3.39 2.02 -18.28
CA ALA A 420 -2.67 2.17 -17.02
C ALA A 420 -3.58 2.20 -15.77
N THR A 421 -4.90 2.30 -15.95
CA THR A 421 -5.88 2.33 -14.85
C THR A 421 -6.60 0.99 -14.65
N GLU A 422 -6.45 0.03 -15.55
CA GLU A 422 -7.10 -1.28 -15.41
C GLU A 422 -6.46 -2.09 -14.28
N LEU A 423 -7.25 -2.80 -13.46
CA LEU A 423 -6.74 -3.60 -12.34
C LEU A 423 -5.53 -4.48 -12.70
N LYS A 424 -5.57 -5.19 -13.83
CA LYS A 424 -4.49 -6.11 -14.23
C LYS A 424 -3.22 -5.41 -14.73
N GLN A 425 -3.33 -4.15 -15.12
CA GLN A 425 -2.26 -3.37 -15.76
C GLN A 425 -1.98 -2.07 -15.01
N PHE A 426 -2.52 -1.95 -13.80
CA PHE A 426 -2.49 -0.70 -13.05
C PHE A 426 -1.06 -0.27 -12.80
N SER A 427 -0.76 0.95 -13.21
CA SER A 427 0.56 1.55 -13.06
C SER A 427 0.41 3.04 -12.77
N ILE A 428 0.69 3.45 -11.52
CA ILE A 428 0.70 4.88 -11.18
C ILE A 428 1.80 5.61 -11.93
N ARG A 429 2.91 4.92 -12.24
CA ARG A 429 3.99 5.45 -13.06
C ARG A 429 3.56 5.64 -14.51
N GLY A 430 2.85 4.69 -15.08
CA GLY A 430 2.26 4.78 -16.42
C GLY A 430 1.24 5.92 -16.50
N MET A 431 0.37 6.06 -15.50
CA MET A 431 -0.56 7.19 -15.40
C MET A 431 0.19 8.52 -15.31
N ALA A 432 1.20 8.63 -14.43
CA ALA A 432 2.02 9.83 -14.29
C ALA A 432 2.72 10.20 -15.61
N GLN A 433 3.27 9.23 -16.33
CA GLN A 433 3.91 9.46 -17.62
C GLN A 433 2.92 10.05 -18.64
N VAL A 434 1.73 9.47 -18.79
CA VAL A 434 0.72 9.98 -19.73
C VAL A 434 0.29 11.41 -19.36
N LEU A 435 0.14 11.71 -18.06
CA LEU A 435 -0.17 13.06 -17.61
C LEU A 435 0.98 14.04 -17.89
N LEU A 436 2.23 13.65 -17.64
CA LEU A 436 3.41 14.47 -17.91
C LEU A 436 3.59 14.73 -19.42
N ASP A 437 3.35 13.73 -20.26
CA ASP A 437 3.39 13.88 -21.72
C ASP A 437 2.29 14.86 -22.18
N THR A 438 1.09 14.74 -21.62
CA THR A 438 -0.02 15.68 -21.90
C THR A 438 0.35 17.09 -21.48
N ILE A 439 0.96 17.28 -20.31
CA ILE A 439 1.46 18.57 -19.81
C ILE A 439 2.52 19.15 -20.78
N ALA A 440 3.50 18.35 -21.18
CA ALA A 440 4.57 18.78 -22.08
C ALA A 440 4.02 19.24 -23.44
N ILE A 441 3.09 18.48 -24.03
CA ILE A 441 2.41 18.85 -25.28
C ILE A 441 1.65 20.16 -25.10
N THR A 442 0.90 20.29 -24.00
CA THR A 442 0.09 21.49 -23.71
C THR A 442 0.96 22.72 -23.56
N ARG A 443 2.09 22.60 -22.87
CA ARG A 443 3.06 23.68 -22.67
C ARG A 443 3.61 24.22 -23.98
N THR A 444 4.13 23.34 -24.85
CA THR A 444 4.66 23.72 -26.16
C THR A 444 3.60 24.43 -27.02
N ARG A 445 2.34 23.99 -26.93
CA ARG A 445 1.24 24.62 -27.65
C ARG A 445 0.89 25.99 -27.11
N LEU A 446 0.87 26.13 -25.79
CA LEU A 446 0.58 27.39 -25.12
C LEU A 446 1.64 28.45 -25.49
N GLU A 447 2.92 28.08 -25.48
CA GLU A 447 4.03 28.93 -25.92
C GLU A 447 3.93 29.34 -27.40
N ALA A 448 3.39 28.47 -28.24
CA ALA A 448 3.14 28.74 -29.65
C ALA A 448 1.81 29.48 -29.93
N GLY A 449 1.06 29.88 -28.89
CA GLY A 449 -0.25 30.53 -29.04
C GLY A 449 -1.33 29.66 -29.67
N ARG A 450 -1.17 28.33 -29.63
CA ARG A 450 -2.13 27.37 -30.21
C ARG A 450 -3.23 27.04 -29.20
N PRO A 451 -4.44 26.64 -29.66
CA PRO A 451 -5.49 26.18 -28.76
C PRO A 451 -5.05 25.00 -27.90
N VAL A 452 -5.41 25.04 -26.62
CA VAL A 452 -5.05 24.04 -25.59
C VAL A 452 -6.26 23.45 -24.87
N SER A 453 -7.49 23.91 -25.16
CA SER A 453 -8.71 23.51 -24.44
C SER A 453 -8.91 21.99 -24.34
N HIS A 454 -8.61 21.24 -25.42
CA HIS A 454 -8.72 19.77 -25.40
C HIS A 454 -7.70 19.08 -24.51
N PHE A 455 -6.45 19.56 -24.50
CA PHE A 455 -5.41 18.98 -23.67
C PHE A 455 -5.55 19.40 -22.20
N ALA A 456 -5.97 20.64 -21.93
CA ALA A 456 -6.37 21.09 -20.60
C ALA A 456 -7.48 20.19 -20.03
N ALA A 457 -8.44 19.78 -20.85
CA ALA A 457 -9.47 18.83 -20.45
C ALA A 457 -8.92 17.45 -20.11
N LEU A 458 -7.97 16.91 -20.90
CA LEU A 458 -7.30 15.65 -20.53
C LEU A 458 -6.51 15.78 -19.23
N ILE A 459 -5.75 16.85 -19.04
CA ILE A 459 -5.02 17.13 -17.80
C ILE A 459 -5.99 17.18 -16.61
N ALA A 460 -7.14 17.82 -16.77
CA ALA A 460 -8.16 17.88 -15.72
C ALA A 460 -8.68 16.50 -15.34
N VAL A 461 -9.02 15.63 -16.30
CA VAL A 461 -9.56 14.29 -15.99
C VAL A 461 -8.50 13.38 -15.40
N PHE A 462 -7.36 13.30 -16.07
CA PHE A 462 -6.24 12.48 -15.64
C PHE A 462 -5.75 12.94 -14.25
N GLY A 463 -5.66 14.26 -14.09
CA GLY A 463 -5.20 14.90 -12.88
C GLY A 463 -6.07 14.64 -11.66
N LYS A 464 -7.37 14.35 -11.76
CA LYS A 464 -8.19 14.10 -10.55
C LYS A 464 -7.68 12.96 -9.66
N ALA A 465 -6.98 11.98 -10.23
CA ALA A 465 -6.38 10.90 -9.45
C ALA A 465 -4.98 11.29 -8.91
N LEU A 466 -4.19 12.05 -9.68
CA LEU A 466 -2.78 12.35 -9.38
C LEU A 466 -2.56 13.71 -8.72
N VAL A 467 -3.19 14.75 -9.26
CA VAL A 467 -3.10 16.18 -8.90
C VAL A 467 -4.50 16.79 -8.70
N PRO A 468 -5.25 16.32 -7.68
CA PRO A 468 -6.67 16.64 -7.54
C PRO A 468 -6.99 18.14 -7.45
N GLN A 469 -6.12 18.94 -6.82
CA GLN A 469 -6.37 20.38 -6.69
C GLN A 469 -6.17 21.09 -8.04
N THR A 470 -5.04 20.82 -8.70
CA THR A 470 -4.70 21.37 -10.02
C THR A 470 -5.76 21.00 -11.05
N ALA A 471 -6.26 19.76 -11.00
CA ALA A 471 -7.34 19.31 -11.86
C ALA A 471 -8.63 20.13 -11.65
N ALA A 472 -9.02 20.37 -10.39
CA ALA A 472 -10.20 21.18 -10.07
C ALA A 472 -10.04 22.64 -10.55
N ASP A 473 -8.84 23.21 -10.38
CA ASP A 473 -8.54 24.57 -10.83
C ASP A 473 -8.66 24.69 -12.36
N ILE A 474 -8.19 23.69 -13.11
CA ILE A 474 -8.32 23.64 -14.57
C ILE A 474 -9.79 23.50 -14.99
N VAL A 475 -10.58 22.64 -14.33
CA VAL A 475 -12.03 22.51 -14.59
C VAL A 475 -12.71 23.88 -14.47
N ASN A 476 -12.39 24.63 -13.42
CA ASN A 476 -12.96 25.96 -13.17
C ASN A 476 -12.49 26.99 -14.20
N ALA A 477 -11.19 27.05 -14.49
CA ALA A 477 -10.61 28.02 -15.42
C ALA A 477 -11.21 27.89 -16.83
N TYR A 478 -11.38 26.64 -17.30
CA TYR A 478 -11.88 26.34 -18.65
C TYR A 478 -13.39 26.06 -18.73
N ALA A 479 -14.12 26.12 -17.61
CA ALA A 479 -15.55 25.79 -17.52
C ALA A 479 -15.88 24.41 -18.11
N LEU A 480 -15.09 23.39 -17.76
CA LEU A 480 -15.17 22.06 -18.39
C LEU A 480 -16.43 21.29 -17.96
N PRO A 481 -17.14 20.61 -18.89
CA PRO A 481 -18.29 19.76 -18.57
C PRO A 481 -17.83 18.40 -18.01
N GLU A 482 -17.48 18.38 -16.73
CA GLU A 482 -16.77 17.28 -16.07
C GLU A 482 -17.39 15.89 -16.30
N ALA A 483 -18.72 15.77 -16.15
CA ALA A 483 -19.43 14.51 -16.31
C ALA A 483 -19.34 13.96 -17.74
N ARG A 484 -19.53 14.83 -18.74
CA ARG A 484 -19.42 14.47 -20.17
C ARG A 484 -17.97 14.09 -20.51
N LEU A 485 -17.02 14.83 -19.98
CA LEU A 485 -15.61 14.61 -20.22
C LEU A 485 -15.13 13.27 -19.62
N ASN A 486 -15.48 12.97 -18.36
CA ASN A 486 -15.23 11.66 -17.75
C ASN A 486 -15.85 10.52 -18.59
N ALA A 487 -17.09 10.70 -19.06
CA ALA A 487 -17.77 9.70 -19.90
C ALA A 487 -17.02 9.45 -21.22
N VAL A 488 -16.50 10.49 -21.88
CA VAL A 488 -15.70 10.32 -23.11
C VAL A 488 -14.36 9.65 -22.82
N VAL A 489 -13.67 10.01 -21.73
CA VAL A 489 -12.37 9.40 -21.40
C VAL A 489 -12.51 7.90 -21.13
N PHE A 490 -13.51 7.47 -20.36
CA PHE A 490 -13.64 6.06 -19.98
C PHE A 490 -14.56 5.24 -20.89
N GLY A 491 -15.53 5.87 -21.56
CA GLY A 491 -16.46 5.23 -22.49
C GLY A 491 -16.04 5.29 -23.96
N GLY A 492 -15.06 6.13 -24.30
CA GLY A 492 -14.70 6.46 -25.68
C GLY A 492 -15.57 7.59 -26.26
N PRO A 493 -15.21 8.15 -27.42
CA PRO A 493 -16.09 9.07 -28.13
C PRO A 493 -17.42 8.34 -28.45
N ALA A 494 -18.55 9.01 -28.26
CA ALA A 494 -19.83 8.45 -28.69
C ALA A 494 -19.74 8.15 -30.20
N PRO A 495 -20.25 7.00 -30.69
CA PRO A 495 -20.38 6.82 -32.12
C PRO A 495 -21.19 8.01 -32.66
N ASP A 496 -20.65 8.70 -33.65
CA ASP A 496 -21.40 9.70 -34.40
C ASP A 496 -22.63 8.99 -34.96
N TYR A 497 -23.77 9.13 -34.29
CA TYR A 497 -25.05 8.93 -34.93
C TYR A 497 -25.17 10.09 -35.91
N SER A 498 -24.61 9.92 -37.11
CA SER A 498 -24.98 10.73 -38.27
C SER A 498 -26.49 10.60 -38.43
N ILE A 499 -27.21 11.67 -38.07
CA ILE A 499 -28.61 11.88 -38.45
C ILE A 499 -28.62 12.49 -39.85
#